data_AF-A0A1G3BFY7-F1
#
_entry.id   AF-A0A1G3BFY7-F1
#
_cell.length_a   1.000
_cell.length_b   1.000
_cell.length_c   1.000
_cell.angle_alpha   90.00
_cell.angle_beta   90.00
_cell.angle_gamma   90.00
#
_symmetry.space_group_name_H-M   'P 1'
#
loop_
_entity.id
_entity.type
_entity.pdbx_description
1 polymer ?
#
loop_
_entity_poly.entity_id
_entity_poly.type
_entity_poly.pdbx_seq_one_letter_code
_entity_poly.pdbx_strand_id
1 'polypeptide(L)'
;MGSKTFSPHFYPLDREKTLFFFIGVYGGFIQAGIGFLIIAVLTTMNGLNLVETNSHKVFIIGMNALFALIVFIFNSKICWPIGLALAAGNGLGGWIGSNLAVTKGERFIKLILAMCVAGMVVKLLI
;
A
#
# COMPACT_ATOMS: atom_id res chain seq x y z
N MET A 1 -9.13 20.54 -25.10
CA MET A 1 -8.39 21.75 -24.70
C MET A 1 -8.00 21.58 -23.23
N GLY A 2 -6.71 21.43 -22.91
CA GLY A 2 -6.22 21.35 -21.53
C GLY A 2 -5.42 20.08 -21.18
N SER A 3 -4.50 19.65 -22.04
CA SER A 3 -3.43 18.71 -21.64
C SER A 3 -2.53 19.42 -20.63
N LYS A 4 -2.79 19.21 -19.33
CA LYS A 4 -1.84 19.55 -18.28
C LYS A 4 -0.61 18.66 -18.48
N THR A 5 0.37 19.19 -19.19
CA THR A 5 1.71 18.62 -19.31
C THR A 5 2.32 18.61 -17.91
N PHE A 6 2.22 17.45 -17.27
CA PHE A 6 2.88 17.15 -16.02
C PHE A 6 4.38 17.28 -16.27
N SER A 7 4.95 18.42 -15.88
CA SER A 7 6.38 18.63 -15.96
C SER A 7 7.00 17.88 -14.77
N PRO A 8 7.83 16.85 -14.98
CA PRO A 8 8.47 16.14 -13.89
C PRO A 8 9.43 17.13 -13.22
N HIS A 9 8.98 17.74 -12.13
CA HIS A 9 9.84 18.54 -11.27
C HIS A 9 10.68 17.54 -10.48
N PHE A 10 11.79 17.10 -11.06
CA PHE A 10 12.76 16.25 -10.39
C PHE A 10 13.32 17.02 -9.19
N TYR A 11 12.74 16.77 -8.02
CA TYR A 11 13.30 17.24 -6.77
C TYR A 11 14.66 16.58 -6.55
N PRO A 12 15.58 17.25 -5.84
CA PRO A 12 16.91 16.70 -5.63
C PRO A 12 16.81 15.46 -4.70
N LEU A 13 17.54 14.41 -5.08
CA LEU A 13 17.45 13.05 -4.51
C LEU A 13 17.77 12.97 -3.01
N ASP A 14 18.42 13.99 -2.44
CA ASP A 14 18.74 14.10 -1.02
C ASP A 14 17.49 14.22 -0.14
N ARG A 15 16.47 14.96 -0.62
CA ARG A 15 15.22 15.14 0.14
C ARG A 15 14.37 13.88 0.14
N GLU A 16 14.32 13.20 -1.00
CA GLU A 16 13.59 11.94 -1.17
C GLU A 16 14.09 10.89 -0.16
N LYS A 17 15.40 10.66 -0.09
CA LYS A 17 16.01 9.70 0.84
C LYS A 17 15.67 9.99 2.30
N THR A 18 15.69 11.27 2.68
CA THR A 18 15.37 11.71 4.04
C THR A 18 13.90 11.43 4.39
N LEU A 19 12.97 11.74 3.48
CA LEU A 19 11.55 11.43 3.65
C LEU A 19 11.30 9.92 3.73
N PHE A 20 11.92 9.14 2.85
CA PHE A 20 11.81 7.68 2.86
C PHE A 20 12.35 7.03 4.12
N PHE A 21 13.40 7.61 4.72
CA PHE A 21 13.92 7.16 6.01
C PHE A 21 12.84 7.29 7.11
N PHE A 22 12.21 8.47 7.24
CA PHE A 22 11.14 8.67 8.23
C PHE A 22 9.89 7.84 7.93
N ILE A 23 9.53 7.68 6.66
CA ILE A 23 8.42 6.82 6.24
C ILE A 23 8.72 5.37 6.62
N GLY A 24 9.96 4.88 6.45
CA GLY A 24 10.37 3.55 6.88
C GLY A 24 10.22 3.36 8.39
N VAL A 25 10.69 4.32 9.19
CA VAL A 25 10.54 4.30 10.66
C VAL A 25 9.05 4.29 11.08
N TYR A 26 8.25 5.17 10.49
CA TYR A 26 6.80 5.22 10.72
C TYR A 26 6.11 3.90 10.30
N GLY A 27 6.56 3.31 9.20
CA GLY A 27 6.07 2.05 8.66
C GLY A 27 6.33 0.85 9.54
N GLY A 28 7.52 0.79 10.12
CA GLY A 28 7.89 -0.25 11.08
C GLY A 28 7.12 -0.16 12.40
N PHE A 29 6.67 1.04 12.81
CA PHE A 29 5.98 1.25 14.08
C PHE A 29 4.46 1.27 13.97
N ILE A 30 3.89 2.20 13.19
CA ILE A 30 2.43 2.41 13.08
C ILE A 30 1.84 1.53 11.97
N GLN A 31 2.54 1.40 10.83
CA GLN A 31 2.12 0.72 9.59
C GLN A 31 0.81 1.24 8.94
N ALA A 32 -0.14 1.79 9.70
CA ALA A 32 -1.41 2.32 9.24
C ALA A 32 -1.22 3.61 8.43
N GLY A 33 -1.89 3.67 7.26
CA GLY A 33 -1.85 4.84 6.38
C GLY A 33 -0.55 5.05 5.62
N ILE A 34 0.48 4.20 5.81
CA ILE A 34 1.79 4.38 5.15
C ILE A 34 1.72 4.37 3.63
N GLY A 35 0.77 3.61 3.06
CA GLY A 35 0.57 3.58 1.63
C GLY A 35 0.26 4.96 1.04
N PHE A 36 -0.51 5.78 1.75
CA PHE A 36 -0.81 7.14 1.32
C PHE A 36 0.42 8.04 1.39
N LEU A 37 1.26 7.89 2.41
CA LEU A 37 2.51 8.64 2.53
C LEU A 37 3.48 8.30 1.38
N ILE A 38 3.67 7.02 1.07
CA ILE A 38 4.53 6.59 -0.04
C ILE A 38 4.01 7.13 -1.38
N ILE A 39 2.70 7.02 -1.62
CA ILE A 39 2.08 7.54 -2.84
C ILE A 39 2.26 9.06 -2.92
N ALA A 40 1.99 9.80 -1.83
CA ALA A 40 2.14 11.25 -1.80
C ALA A 40 3.57 11.68 -2.15
N VAL A 41 4.59 11.00 -1.62
CA VAL A 41 5.99 11.31 -1.93
C VAL A 41 6.34 10.95 -3.38
N LEU A 42 6.03 9.72 -3.85
CA LEU A 42 6.38 9.30 -5.22
C LEU A 42 5.68 10.13 -6.29
N THR A 43 4.39 10.43 -6.11
CA THR A 43 3.62 11.20 -7.10
C THR A 43 4.04 12.67 -7.12
N THR A 44 4.40 13.24 -5.96
CA THR A 44 4.83 14.66 -5.88
C THR A 44 6.27 14.86 -6.33
N MET A 45 7.18 13.92 -6.04
CA MET A 45 8.62 14.10 -6.26
C MET A 45 9.12 13.55 -7.60
N ASN A 46 8.56 12.42 -8.07
CA ASN A 46 9.04 11.74 -9.28
C ASN A 46 8.10 11.92 -10.47
N GLY A 47 6.93 12.53 -10.24
CA GLY A 47 5.94 12.71 -11.28
C GLY A 47 5.46 11.38 -11.91
N LEU A 48 5.45 10.30 -11.13
CA LEU A 48 5.04 8.99 -11.61
C LEU A 48 3.52 8.92 -11.81
N ASN A 49 3.09 8.14 -12.80
CA ASN A 49 1.68 7.81 -12.95
C ASN A 49 1.18 7.05 -11.71
N LEU A 50 -0.13 7.13 -11.45
CA LEU A 50 -0.72 6.51 -10.26
C LEU A 50 -0.54 4.97 -10.23
N VAL A 51 -0.54 4.35 -11.41
CA VAL A 51 -0.32 2.90 -11.58
C VAL A 51 1.13 2.52 -11.24
N GLU A 52 2.11 3.26 -11.76
CA GLU A 52 3.54 3.06 -11.48
C GLU A 52 3.83 3.30 -10.00
N THR A 53 3.30 4.38 -9.44
CA THR A 53 3.43 4.71 -8.02
C THR A 53 2.89 3.60 -7.12
N ASN A 54 1.71 3.07 -7.45
CA ASN A 54 1.10 2.00 -6.67
C ASN A 54 1.94 0.71 -6.70
N SER A 55 2.55 0.37 -7.84
CA SER A 55 3.46 -0.77 -7.96
C SER A 55 4.66 -0.64 -7.02
N HIS A 56 5.36 0.50 -7.07
CA HIS A 56 6.49 0.77 -6.16
C HIS A 56 6.08 0.76 -4.69
N LYS A 57 4.93 1.34 -4.37
CA LYS A 57 4.37 1.34 -3.02
C LYS A 57 4.16 -0.09 -2.50
N VAL A 58 3.58 -0.97 -3.30
CA VAL A 58 3.35 -2.37 -2.89
C VAL A 58 4.68 -3.10 -2.70
N PHE A 59 5.66 -2.86 -3.58
CA PHE A 59 7.00 -3.43 -3.45
C PHE A 59 7.71 -3.02 -2.15
N ILE A 60 7.71 -1.73 -1.83
CA ILE A 60 8.32 -1.19 -0.60
C ILE A 60 7.66 -1.79 0.66
N ILE A 61 6.33 -1.86 0.67
CA ILE A 61 5.59 -2.45 1.81
C ILE A 61 5.86 -3.95 1.92
N GLY A 62 5.97 -4.66 0.80
CA GLY A 62 6.34 -6.08 0.78
C GLY A 62 7.72 -6.33 1.40
N MET A 63 8.69 -5.47 1.08
CA MET A 63 10.02 -5.53 1.68
C MET A 63 9.96 -5.28 3.21
N ASN A 64 9.19 -4.27 3.64
CA ASN A 64 8.99 -3.99 5.08
C ASN A 64 8.38 -5.19 5.82
N ALA A 65 7.37 -5.84 5.22
CA ALA A 65 6.75 -7.03 5.78
C ALA A 65 7.73 -8.21 5.87
N LEU A 66 8.62 -8.37 4.89
CA LEU A 66 9.64 -9.41 4.89
C LEU A 66 10.66 -9.21 6.02
N PHE A 67 11.14 -7.97 6.23
CA PHE A 67 12.01 -7.66 7.36
C PHE A 67 11.29 -7.84 8.71
N ALA A 68 10.03 -7.40 8.82
CA ALA A 68 9.24 -7.63 10.02
C ALA A 68 9.11 -9.13 10.33
N LEU A 69 8.79 -9.95 9.33
CA LEU A 69 8.71 -11.40 9.46
C LEU A 69 10.01 -12.00 10.03
N ILE A 70 11.16 -11.63 9.48
CA ILE A 70 12.48 -12.09 9.95
C ILE A 70 12.67 -11.75 11.44
N VAL A 71 12.38 -10.50 11.84
CA VAL A 71 12.50 -10.06 13.23
C VAL A 71 11.56 -10.85 14.15
N PHE A 72 10.33 -11.10 13.72
CA PHE A 72 9.36 -11.91 14.50
C PHE A 72 9.78 -13.38 14.62
N ILE A 73 10.46 -13.95 13.61
CA ILE A 73 11.03 -15.31 13.67
C ILE A 73 12.08 -15.35 14.78
N PHE A 74 13.03 -14.41 14.78
CA PHE A 74 14.10 -14.35 15.79
C PHE A 74 13.56 -14.18 17.22
N ASN A 75 12.43 -13.50 17.39
CA ASN A 75 11.80 -13.31 18.70
C ASN A 75 10.87 -14.46 19.13
N SER A 76 10.72 -15.52 18.31
CA SER A 76 9.81 -16.65 18.57
C SER A 76 8.36 -16.23 18.86
N LYS A 77 7.90 -15.15 18.22
CA LYS A 77 6.54 -14.60 18.37
C LYS A 77 5.59 -15.01 17.25
N ILE A 78 5.95 -16.02 16.45
CA ILE A 78 5.18 -16.42 15.27
C ILE A 78 4.36 -17.66 15.56
N CYS A 79 3.04 -17.53 15.43
CA CYS A 79 2.16 -18.66 15.30
C CYS A 79 2.07 -19.05 13.81
N TRP A 80 2.87 -20.03 13.41
CA TRP A 80 2.98 -20.51 12.03
C TRP A 80 1.66 -20.82 11.32
N PRO A 81 0.69 -21.56 11.90
CA PRO A 81 -0.56 -21.86 11.21
C PRO A 81 -1.37 -20.59 10.91
N ILE A 82 -1.43 -19.66 11.87
CA ILE A 82 -2.14 -18.39 11.71
C ILE A 82 -1.41 -17.49 10.71
N GLY A 83 -0.08 -17.41 10.80
CA GLY A 83 0.76 -16.62 9.91
C GLY A 83 0.67 -17.08 8.46
N LEU A 84 0.70 -18.39 8.20
CA LEU A 84 0.54 -18.95 6.85
C LEU A 84 -0.87 -18.74 6.31
N ALA A 85 -1.91 -18.95 7.13
CA ALA A 85 -3.29 -18.67 6.72
C ALA A 85 -3.48 -17.18 6.37
N LEU A 86 -2.90 -16.28 7.16
CA LEU A 86 -2.95 -14.84 6.94
C LEU A 86 -2.18 -14.45 5.67
N ALA A 87 -0.98 -15.00 5.46
CA ALA A 87 -0.17 -14.76 4.27
C ALA A 87 -0.88 -15.24 2.99
N ALA A 88 -1.46 -16.45 3.02
CA ALA A 88 -2.24 -17.00 1.92
C ALA A 88 -3.48 -16.14 1.63
N GLY A 89 -4.22 -15.76 2.67
CA GLY A 89 -5.41 -14.91 2.53
C GLY A 89 -5.09 -13.52 1.96
N ASN A 90 -4.05 -12.86 2.47
CA ASN A 90 -3.61 -11.55 1.95
C ASN A 90 -3.08 -11.65 0.51
N GLY A 91 -2.30 -12.69 0.20
CA GLY A 91 -1.77 -12.93 -1.13
C GLY A 91 -2.87 -13.20 -2.16
N LEU A 92 -3.78 -14.13 -1.86
CA LEU A 92 -4.91 -14.47 -2.73
C LEU A 92 -5.85 -13.27 -2.91
N GLY A 93 -6.20 -12.58 -1.82
CA GLY A 93 -7.05 -11.39 -1.87
C GLY A 93 -6.42 -10.26 -2.68
N GLY A 94 -5.11 -10.04 -2.53
CA GLY A 94 -4.36 -9.05 -3.31
C GLY A 94 -4.32 -9.42 -4.80
N TRP A 95 -4.06 -10.68 -5.14
CA TRP A 95 -4.00 -11.14 -6.52
C TRP A 95 -5.37 -11.05 -7.21
N ILE A 96 -6.42 -11.60 -6.60
CA ILE A 96 -7.78 -11.53 -7.13
C ILE A 96 -8.23 -10.08 -7.23
N GLY A 97 -8.05 -9.29 -6.16
CA GLY A 97 -8.47 -7.89 -6.10
C GLY A 97 -7.78 -7.01 -7.15
N SER A 98 -6.47 -7.16 -7.33
CA SER A 98 -5.70 -6.42 -8.34
C SER A 98 -6.11 -6.81 -9.76
N ASN A 99 -6.29 -8.10 -10.05
CA ASN A 99 -6.75 -8.56 -11.35
C ASN A 99 -8.16 -8.03 -11.67
N LEU A 100 -9.09 -8.14 -10.71
CA LEU A 100 -10.46 -7.65 -10.86
C LEU A 100 -10.51 -6.13 -11.03
N ALA A 101 -9.63 -5.40 -10.34
CA ALA A 101 -9.51 -3.95 -10.46
C ALA A 101 -9.11 -3.52 -11.87
N VAL A 102 -8.15 -4.23 -12.48
CA VAL A 102 -7.68 -3.95 -13.85
C VAL A 102 -8.75 -4.36 -14.88
N THR A 103 -9.40 -5.52 -14.73
CA THR A 103 -10.36 -6.04 -15.71
C THR A 103 -11.72 -5.35 -15.68
N LYS A 104 -12.29 -5.06 -14.50
CA LYS A 104 -13.66 -4.52 -14.35
C LYS A 104 -13.72 -2.99 -14.21
N GLY A 105 -12.56 -2.35 -14.07
CA GLY A 105 -12.44 -0.90 -13.98
C GLY A 105 -12.87 -0.30 -12.64
N GLU A 106 -12.69 1.02 -12.52
CA GLU A 106 -12.81 1.78 -11.27
C GLU A 106 -14.22 1.73 -10.65
N ARG A 107 -15.27 1.75 -11.48
CA ARG A 107 -16.67 1.81 -11.01
C ARG A 107 -17.07 0.58 -10.20
N PHE A 108 -16.58 -0.60 -10.60
CA PHE A 108 -16.84 -1.85 -9.89
C PHE A 108 -16.14 -1.88 -8.53
N ILE A 109 -14.90 -1.40 -8.47
CA ILE A 109 -14.11 -1.32 -7.23
C ILE A 109 -14.78 -0.37 -6.23
N LYS A 110 -15.22 0.81 -6.70
CA LYS A 110 -15.93 1.79 -5.86
C LYS A 110 -17.23 1.21 -5.29
N LEU A 111 -17.98 0.43 -6.07
CA LEU A 111 -19.20 -0.23 -5.60
C LEU A 111 -18.89 -1.22 -4.46
N ILE A 112 -17.90 -2.08 -4.65
CA ILE A 112 -17.48 -3.04 -3.61
C ILE A 112 -17.02 -2.31 -2.35
N LEU A 113 -16.17 -1.29 -2.50
CA LEU A 113 -15.72 -0.46 -1.38
C LEU A 113 -16.90 0.16 -0.63
N ALA A 114 -17.87 0.73 -1.34
CA ALA A 114 -19.05 1.32 -0.72
C ALA A 114 -19.86 0.29 0.07
N MET A 115 -20.05 -0.92 -0.48
CA MET A 115 -20.73 -2.01 0.22
C MET A 115 -19.97 -2.45 1.48
N CYS A 116 -18.64 -2.60 1.39
CA CYS A 116 -17.81 -2.96 2.55
C CYS A 116 -17.87 -1.89 3.66
N VAL A 117 -17.77 -0.61 3.29
CA VAL A 117 -17.85 0.50 4.24
C VAL A 117 -19.24 0.55 4.89
N ALA A 118 -20.31 0.41 4.12
CA ALA A 118 -21.67 0.34 4.66
C ALA A 118 -21.83 -0.81 5.66
N GLY A 119 -21.31 -2.00 5.33
CA GLY A 119 -21.30 -3.14 6.24
C GLY A 119 -20.51 -2.89 7.53
N MET A 120 -19.34 -2.24 7.45
CA MET A 120 -18.57 -1.85 8.63
C MET A 120 -19.31 -0.84 9.50
N VAL A 121 -19.98 0.14 8.91
CA VAL A 121 -20.80 1.12 9.65
C VAL A 121 -21.92 0.40 10.42
N VAL A 122 -22.62 -0.54 9.78
CA VAL A 122 -23.67 -1.33 10.45
C VAL A 122 -23.09 -2.14 11.60
N LYS A 123 -21.95 -2.82 11.40
CA LYS A 123 -21.27 -3.60 12.46
C LYS A 123 -20.78 -2.72 13.62
N LEU A 124 -20.45 -1.46 13.38
CA LEU A 124 -20.02 -0.53 14.43
C LEU A 124 -21.20 0.02 15.24
N LEU A 125 -22.39 0.11 14.64
CA LEU A 125 -23.60 0.63 15.28
C LEU A 125 -24.35 -0.42 16.11
N ILE A 126 -24.12 -1.71 15.83
CA ILE A 126 -24.64 -2.86 16.59
C ILE A 126 -23.59 -3.31 17.60
#